data_AF-I4HCU2-F1
#
_entry.id   AF-I4HCU2-F1
#
_cell.length_a   1.000
_cell.length_b   1.000
_cell.length_c   1.000
_cell.angle_alpha   90.00
_cell.angle_beta   90.00
_cell.angle_gamma   90.00
#
_symmetry.space_group_name_H-M   'P 1'
#
loop_
_entity.id
_entity.type
_entity.pdbx_description
1 polymer ?
#
loop_
_entity_poly.entity_id
_entity_poly.type
_entity_poly.pdbx_seq_one_letter_code
_entity_poly.pdbx_strand_id
1 'polypeptide(L)'
;MSLFSPGSLIDDQYRILVDRVERSFILIWNAPQEFNRFANQRFTLTLDDQKEMKVTVPSDLWIEGTTQKRNNVTEFVVYNAVFERDVTQLEAKGITGNGTDLRLFLEDKASQSNLIGTKFKVRYRVTRWQADDLQTSPRTDFVTRYEGDMPANLVRQEGNQFILDIGQLPLPVESLRSGTGVEIELLATRSFAGYSKEQKIVIRDTIKGANILRR
;
A
#
# COMPACT_ATOMS: atom_id res chain seq x y z
N MET A 1 -57.44 -44.05 10.26
CA MET A 1 -56.48 -43.81 9.16
C MET A 1 -55.10 -44.12 9.70
N SER A 2 -54.41 -45.10 9.10
CA SER A 2 -53.04 -45.45 9.48
C SER A 2 -52.10 -44.70 8.53
N LEU A 3 -51.16 -43.92 9.09
CA LEU A 3 -50.16 -43.17 8.32
C LEU A 3 -49.11 -44.08 7.65
N PHE A 4 -49.09 -45.38 7.97
CA PHE A 4 -48.14 -46.34 7.43
C PHE A 4 -48.80 -47.68 7.07
N SER A 5 -48.32 -48.32 6.00
CA SER A 5 -48.75 -49.65 5.57
C SER A 5 -48.13 -50.76 6.43
N PRO A 6 -48.82 -51.89 6.62
CA PRO A 6 -48.27 -53.05 7.33
C PRO A 6 -46.95 -53.51 6.68
N GLY A 7 -45.88 -53.65 7.47
CA GLY A 7 -44.54 -54.02 6.99
C GLY A 7 -43.60 -52.85 6.66
N SER A 8 -44.02 -51.61 6.93
CA SER A 8 -43.11 -50.45 6.85
C SER A 8 -41.99 -50.57 7.91
N LEU A 9 -40.73 -50.65 7.48
CA LEU A 9 -39.58 -50.41 8.35
C LEU A 9 -39.37 -48.90 8.42
N ILE A 10 -39.58 -48.32 9.60
CA ILE A 10 -39.17 -46.94 9.88
C ILE A 10 -37.73 -47.01 10.38
N ASP A 11 -36.84 -46.26 9.74
CA ASP A 11 -35.46 -46.13 10.19
C ASP A 11 -35.45 -45.50 11.59
N ASP A 12 -34.91 -46.17 12.61
CA ASP A 12 -34.93 -45.72 14.02
C ASP A 12 -33.88 -44.61 14.30
N GLN A 13 -33.56 -43.84 13.27
CA GLN A 13 -32.60 -42.75 13.32
C GLN A 13 -33.32 -41.42 13.07
N TYR A 14 -33.72 -40.77 14.14
CA TYR A 14 -34.28 -39.43 14.11
C TYR A 14 -33.21 -38.39 14.47
N ARG A 15 -33.11 -37.33 13.67
CA ARG A 15 -32.30 -36.16 14.01
C ARG A 15 -33.17 -35.18 14.79
N ILE A 16 -32.80 -34.89 16.03
CA ILE A 16 -33.45 -33.87 16.86
C ILE A 16 -32.61 -32.60 16.81
N LEU A 17 -33.26 -31.47 16.53
CA LEU A 17 -32.64 -30.15 16.71
C LEU A 17 -32.44 -29.91 18.22
N VAL A 18 -31.19 -29.95 18.67
CA VAL A 18 -30.85 -29.80 20.10
C VAL A 18 -30.86 -28.33 20.54
N ASP A 19 -30.45 -27.41 19.65
CA ASP A 19 -30.36 -25.99 19.97
C ASP A 19 -30.42 -25.13 18.68
N ARG A 20 -30.93 -23.90 18.80
CA ARG A 20 -30.95 -22.88 17.73
C ARG A 20 -30.35 -21.59 18.27
N VAL A 21 -29.23 -21.18 17.68
CA VAL A 21 -28.60 -19.89 17.98
C VAL A 21 -28.93 -18.92 16.86
N GLU A 22 -29.49 -17.77 17.25
CA GLU A 22 -29.76 -16.68 16.34
C GLU A 22 -28.92 -15.46 16.71
N ARG A 23 -28.33 -14.84 15.69
CA ARG A 23 -27.55 -13.60 15.79
C ARG A 23 -27.84 -12.74 14.58
N SER A 24 -27.88 -11.43 14.79
CA SER A 24 -28.00 -10.45 13.71
C SER A 24 -26.66 -9.80 13.46
N PHE A 25 -26.38 -9.51 12.19
CA PHE A 25 -25.18 -8.80 11.75
C PHE A 25 -25.58 -7.54 11.00
N ILE A 26 -24.91 -6.42 11.30
CA ILE A 26 -25.08 -5.17 10.59
C ILE A 26 -23.71 -4.65 10.18
N LEU A 27 -23.52 -4.45 8.87
CA LEU A 27 -22.40 -3.69 8.33
C LEU A 27 -22.80 -2.22 8.24
N ILE A 28 -22.08 -1.35 8.95
CA ILE A 28 -22.28 0.10 8.92
C ILE A 28 -21.11 0.71 8.15
N TRP A 29 -21.39 1.21 6.95
CA TRP A 29 -20.40 1.89 6.12
C TRP A 29 -20.37 3.39 6.46
N ASN A 30 -19.40 3.80 7.28
CA ASN A 30 -19.18 5.19 7.69
C ASN A 30 -17.85 5.72 7.12
N ALA A 31 -17.48 5.24 5.95
CA ALA A 31 -16.22 5.55 5.30
C ALA A 31 -16.42 6.51 4.13
N PRO A 32 -15.46 7.42 3.86
CA PRO A 32 -15.57 8.38 2.76
C PRO A 32 -15.40 7.71 1.39
N GLN A 33 -14.86 6.49 1.33
CA GLN A 33 -14.74 5.75 0.07
C GLN A 33 -16.09 5.15 -0.32
N GLU A 34 -16.45 5.21 -1.61
CA GLU A 34 -17.71 4.68 -2.13
C GLU A 34 -17.88 3.17 -1.86
N PHE A 35 -18.97 2.79 -1.19
CA PHE A 35 -19.26 1.38 -0.86
C PHE A 35 -19.24 0.46 -2.09
N ASN A 36 -19.78 0.93 -3.22
CA ASN A 36 -19.88 0.16 -4.47
C ASN A 36 -18.53 -0.33 -5.00
N ARG A 37 -17.42 0.36 -4.67
CA ARG A 37 -16.06 -0.07 -5.02
C ARG A 37 -15.67 -1.40 -4.35
N PHE A 38 -16.30 -1.72 -3.22
CA PHE A 38 -16.01 -2.89 -2.38
C PHE A 38 -17.16 -3.92 -2.38
N ALA A 39 -18.25 -3.68 -3.12
CA ALA A 39 -19.46 -4.51 -3.06
C ALA A 39 -19.24 -5.96 -3.53
N ASN A 40 -18.18 -6.24 -4.29
CA ASN A 40 -17.82 -7.59 -4.72
C ASN A 40 -16.98 -8.37 -3.69
N GLN A 41 -16.65 -7.75 -2.56
CA GLN A 41 -15.84 -8.33 -1.50
C GLN A 41 -16.68 -9.20 -0.57
N ARG A 42 -16.12 -10.35 -0.16
CA ARG A 42 -16.83 -11.35 0.64
C ARG A 42 -16.30 -11.38 2.07
N PHE A 43 -17.06 -10.81 2.99
CA PHE A 43 -16.83 -11.00 4.41
C PHE A 43 -17.31 -12.38 4.83
N THR A 44 -16.54 -13.06 5.67
CA THR A 44 -16.94 -14.35 6.23
C THR A 44 -17.41 -14.15 7.65
N LEU A 45 -18.64 -14.58 7.93
CA LEU A 45 -19.24 -14.58 9.26
C LEU A 45 -19.20 -15.99 9.83
N THR A 46 -18.63 -16.15 11.02
CA THR A 46 -18.61 -17.43 11.74
C THR A 46 -19.11 -17.24 13.16
N LEU A 47 -19.68 -18.28 13.76
CA LEU A 47 -19.87 -18.34 15.20
C LEU A 47 -18.65 -19.03 15.81
N ASP A 48 -18.07 -18.45 16.86
CA ASP A 48 -17.03 -19.11 17.65
C ASP A 48 -17.62 -20.09 18.67
N ASP A 49 -16.74 -20.71 19.47
CA ASP A 49 -17.13 -21.70 20.49
C ASP A 49 -18.04 -21.10 21.58
N GLN A 50 -17.97 -19.78 21.79
CA GLN A 50 -18.86 -19.04 22.68
C GLN A 50 -20.19 -18.64 22.02
N LYS A 51 -20.46 -19.11 20.79
CA LYS A 51 -21.64 -18.75 19.98
C LYS A 51 -21.69 -17.25 19.66
N GLU A 52 -20.53 -16.62 19.61
CA GLU A 52 -20.38 -15.21 19.30
C GLU A 52 -19.99 -15.02 17.84
N MET A 53 -20.49 -13.94 17.23
CA MET A 53 -20.19 -13.67 15.82
C MET A 53 -18.78 -13.11 15.66
N LYS A 54 -18.01 -13.75 14.78
CA LYS A 54 -16.70 -13.32 14.32
C LYS A 54 -16.79 -12.93 12.85
N VAL A 55 -16.26 -11.76 12.54
CA VAL A 55 -16.18 -11.22 11.18
C VAL A 55 -14.75 -11.41 10.69
N THR A 56 -14.58 -12.04 9.53
CA THR A 56 -13.29 -12.14 8.84
C THR A 56 -13.33 -11.30 7.58
N VAL A 57 -12.41 -10.35 7.49
CA VAL A 57 -12.24 -9.45 6.35
C VAL A 57 -11.40 -10.14 5.27
N PRO A 58 -11.70 -9.94 3.97
CA PRO A 58 -10.84 -10.39 2.87
C PRO A 58 -9.39 -9.90 3.02
N SER A 59 -8.42 -10.75 2.65
CA SER A 59 -7.00 -10.41 2.80
C SER A 59 -6.53 -9.29 1.87
N ASP A 60 -7.19 -9.11 0.72
CA ASP A 60 -6.90 -8.08 -0.28
C ASP A 60 -7.51 -6.71 0.07
N LEU A 61 -8.18 -6.60 1.22
CA LEU A 61 -8.82 -5.40 1.71
C LEU A 61 -8.26 -5.00 3.07
N TRP A 62 -7.77 -3.77 3.15
CA TRP A 62 -7.36 -3.18 4.41
C TRP A 62 -8.48 -2.29 4.93
N ILE A 63 -8.92 -2.56 6.16
CA ILE A 63 -10.04 -1.87 6.78
C ILE A 63 -9.59 -1.23 8.08
N GLU A 64 -9.90 0.05 8.23
CA GLU A 64 -10.01 0.68 9.53
C GLU A 64 -11.46 0.57 9.99
N GLY A 65 -11.70 -0.16 11.07
CA GLY A 65 -13.05 -0.39 11.55
C GLY A 65 -13.07 -0.93 12.96
N THR A 66 -14.26 -1.03 13.52
CA THR A 66 -14.49 -1.58 14.85
C THR A 66 -15.71 -2.47 14.86
N THR A 67 -15.68 -3.48 15.73
CA THR A 67 -16.82 -4.37 15.98
C THR A 67 -17.40 -4.03 17.33
N GLN A 68 -18.70 -3.71 17.35
CA GLN A 68 -19.47 -3.50 18.57
C GLN A 68 -20.51 -4.60 18.71
N LYS A 69 -20.78 -4.99 19.95
CA LYS A 69 -21.81 -5.98 20.26
C LYS A 69 -22.86 -5.34 21.14
N ARG A 70 -24.12 -5.48 20.76
CA ARG A 70 -25.27 -5.01 21.52
C ARG A 70 -26.34 -6.10 21.50
N ASN A 71 -26.54 -6.77 22.64
CA ASN A 71 -27.46 -7.90 22.76
C ASN A 71 -27.15 -9.02 21.74
N ASN A 72 -28.12 -9.37 20.89
CA ASN A 72 -27.99 -10.36 19.83
C ASN A 72 -27.48 -9.79 18.49
N VAL A 73 -27.13 -8.50 18.45
CA VAL A 73 -26.68 -7.79 17.24
C VAL A 73 -25.18 -7.52 17.32
N THR A 74 -24.47 -7.91 16.26
CA THR A 74 -23.08 -7.51 16.01
C THR A 74 -23.05 -6.42 14.94
N GLU A 75 -22.51 -5.27 15.29
CA GLU A 75 -22.32 -4.12 14.41
C GLU A 75 -20.84 -4.04 14.01
N PHE A 76 -20.55 -4.09 12.72
CA PHE A 76 -19.22 -3.82 12.20
C PHE A 76 -19.21 -2.46 11.50
N VAL A 77 -18.54 -1.49 12.10
CA VAL A 77 -18.47 -0.10 11.61
C VAL A 77 -17.15 0.09 10.87
N VAL A 78 -17.24 0.43 9.59
CA VAL A 78 -16.09 0.73 8.73
C VAL A 78 -15.87 2.23 8.66
N TYR A 79 -14.67 2.69 9.02
CA TYR A 79 -14.28 4.10 8.98
C TYR A 79 -13.46 4.46 7.74
N ASN A 80 -12.60 3.55 7.29
CA ASN A 80 -11.85 3.68 6.05
C ASN A 80 -11.60 2.30 5.44
N ALA A 81 -11.52 2.24 4.12
CA ALA A 81 -11.19 1.02 3.41
C ALA A 81 -10.31 1.31 2.18
N VAL A 82 -9.32 0.45 1.96
CA VAL A 82 -8.45 0.52 0.77
C VAL A 82 -8.09 -0.89 0.31
N PHE A 83 -8.08 -1.12 -1.00
CA PHE A 83 -7.58 -2.39 -1.52
C PHE A 83 -6.06 -2.45 -1.35
N GLU A 84 -5.54 -3.60 -0.97
CA GLU A 84 -4.11 -3.85 -0.85
C GLU A 84 -3.38 -3.53 -2.17
N ARG A 85 -3.98 -3.84 -3.33
CA ARG A 85 -3.42 -3.53 -4.66
C ARG A 85 -3.27 -2.03 -4.93
N ASP A 86 -4.05 -1.19 -4.26
CA ASP A 86 -4.05 0.27 -4.42
C ASP A 86 -3.00 0.91 -3.50
N VAL A 87 -2.54 0.18 -2.48
CA VAL A 87 -1.51 0.65 -1.55
C VAL A 87 -0.15 0.79 -2.24
N THR A 88 0.18 -0.09 -3.18
CA THR A 88 1.50 -0.18 -3.83
C THR A 88 1.47 0.34 -5.27
N GLN A 89 0.82 1.47 -5.52
CA GLN A 89 0.77 2.11 -6.85
C GLN A 89 1.55 3.43 -6.92
N LEU A 90 2.69 3.50 -6.22
CA LEU A 90 3.62 4.61 -6.40
C LEU A 90 4.41 4.45 -7.70
N GLU A 91 4.44 5.48 -8.52
CA GLU A 91 5.19 5.52 -9.77
C GLU A 91 6.19 6.67 -9.74
N ALA A 92 7.43 6.42 -10.15
CA ALA A 92 8.41 7.49 -10.34
C ALA A 92 8.13 8.29 -11.61
N LYS A 93 8.08 9.62 -11.48
CA LYS A 93 7.97 10.56 -12.61
C LYS A 93 9.32 11.05 -13.14
N GLY A 94 10.38 10.73 -12.42
CA GLY A 94 11.75 11.09 -12.77
C GLY A 94 12.35 12.12 -11.82
N ILE A 95 13.55 12.57 -12.18
CA ILE A 95 14.32 13.53 -11.40
C ILE A 95 14.37 14.90 -12.09
N THR A 96 14.44 15.97 -11.30
CA THR A 96 14.71 17.33 -11.80
C THR A 96 15.66 18.08 -10.88
N GLY A 97 16.25 19.17 -11.38
CA GLY A 97 17.24 19.95 -10.64
C GLY A 97 18.65 19.33 -10.69
N ASN A 98 19.57 19.93 -9.95
CA ASN A 98 20.95 19.48 -9.81
C ASN A 98 21.51 19.94 -8.46
N GLY A 99 22.69 19.44 -8.08
CA GLY A 99 23.31 19.82 -6.82
C GLY A 99 22.38 19.54 -5.64
N THR A 100 22.28 20.50 -4.73
CA THR A 100 21.39 20.46 -3.56
C THR A 100 19.90 20.54 -3.90
N ASP A 101 19.55 20.98 -5.11
CA ASP A 101 18.16 21.14 -5.57
C ASP A 101 17.66 19.91 -6.36
N LEU A 102 18.45 18.84 -6.40
CA LEU A 102 18.06 17.58 -7.03
C LEU A 102 16.86 16.97 -6.31
N ARG A 103 15.78 16.74 -7.06
CA ARG A 103 14.49 16.25 -6.55
C ARG A 103 14.03 15.04 -7.35
N LEU A 104 13.43 14.07 -6.65
CA LEU A 104 12.73 12.93 -7.23
C LEU A 104 11.23 13.08 -7.00
N PHE A 105 10.45 12.87 -8.06
CA PHE A 105 9.00 13.00 -8.03
C PHE A 105 8.36 11.62 -8.12
N LEU A 106 7.42 11.33 -7.22
CA LEU A 106 6.59 10.13 -7.25
C LEU A 106 5.12 10.53 -7.31
N GLU A 107 4.29 9.70 -7.92
CA GLU A 107 2.84 9.84 -7.96
C GLU A 107 2.17 8.54 -7.49
N ASP A 108 1.20 8.65 -6.59
CA ASP A 108 0.30 7.56 -6.23
C ASP A 108 -0.86 7.48 -7.22
N LYS A 109 -0.80 6.50 -8.12
CA LYS A 109 -1.82 6.28 -9.15
C LYS A 109 -3.18 5.89 -8.60
N ALA A 110 -3.22 5.26 -7.43
CA ALA A 110 -4.49 4.89 -6.81
C ALA A 110 -5.12 6.04 -6.04
N SER A 111 -4.41 7.17 -5.89
CA SER A 111 -4.88 8.36 -5.18
C SER A 111 -5.29 8.09 -3.73
N GLN A 112 -4.51 7.25 -3.03
CA GLN A 112 -4.80 6.80 -1.66
C GLN A 112 -3.84 7.41 -0.63
N SER A 113 -2.91 8.28 -1.04
CA SER A 113 -1.83 8.79 -0.18
C SER A 113 -2.29 9.69 0.96
N ASN A 114 -3.51 10.24 0.88
CA ASN A 114 -4.12 10.97 2.00
C ASN A 114 -4.53 10.04 3.16
N LEU A 115 -4.70 8.74 2.89
CA LEU A 115 -5.10 7.72 3.88
C LEU A 115 -3.90 6.87 4.30
N ILE A 116 -2.93 6.69 3.40
CA ILE A 116 -1.82 5.77 3.57
C ILE A 116 -0.57 6.51 4.07
N GLY A 117 -0.12 6.16 5.26
CA GLY A 117 1.18 6.57 5.76
C GLY A 117 2.30 5.96 4.91
N THR A 118 3.29 6.78 4.53
CA THR A 118 4.39 6.34 3.66
C THR A 118 5.74 6.72 4.27
N LYS A 119 6.66 5.76 4.34
CA LYS A 119 8.07 5.98 4.69
C LYS A 119 8.96 5.49 3.56
N PHE A 120 10.07 6.18 3.31
CA PHE A 120 10.99 5.82 2.25
C PHE A 120 12.35 5.47 2.84
N LYS A 121 12.94 4.38 2.33
CA LYS A 121 14.37 4.11 2.43
C LYS A 121 14.99 4.31 1.05
N VAL A 122 16.14 4.95 0.99
CA VAL A 122 16.82 5.33 -0.25
C VAL A 122 18.17 4.64 -0.32
N ARG A 123 18.47 4.08 -1.49
CA ARG A 123 19.83 3.70 -1.89
C ARG A 123 20.17 4.47 -3.16
N TYR A 124 21.12 5.39 -3.03
CA TYR A 124 21.55 6.28 -4.10
C TYR A 124 22.93 5.86 -4.60
N ARG A 125 23.04 5.63 -5.91
CA ARG A 125 24.28 5.24 -6.57
C ARG A 125 24.56 6.13 -7.77
N VAL A 126 25.84 6.28 -8.10
CA VAL A 126 26.29 7.07 -9.25
C VAL A 126 27.22 6.26 -10.14
N THR A 127 27.27 6.61 -11.42
CA THR A 127 28.26 6.07 -12.36
C THR A 127 29.67 6.46 -11.93
N ARG A 128 30.64 5.59 -12.17
CA ARG A 128 32.04 5.84 -11.80
C ARG A 128 32.72 6.89 -12.72
N TRP A 129 32.17 7.12 -13.92
CA TRP A 129 32.71 7.99 -14.97
C TRP A 129 31.76 9.16 -15.29
N GLN A 130 32.33 10.32 -15.67
CA GLN A 130 31.61 11.54 -16.08
C GLN A 130 31.14 11.48 -17.54
N ALA A 131 30.18 12.33 -17.89
CA ALA A 131 29.39 12.29 -19.12
C ALA A 131 30.14 12.44 -20.46
N ASP A 132 31.42 12.79 -20.48
CA ASP A 132 32.12 13.05 -21.75
C ASP A 132 32.60 11.77 -22.48
N ASP A 133 32.48 10.59 -21.87
CA ASP A 133 32.87 9.29 -22.45
C ASP A 133 31.66 8.43 -22.95
N LEU A 134 30.50 9.06 -23.12
CA LEU A 134 29.19 8.39 -23.09
C LEU A 134 28.70 7.62 -24.33
N GLN A 135 29.51 7.43 -25.38
CA GLN A 135 28.98 6.88 -26.64
C GLN A 135 29.10 5.36 -26.82
N THR A 136 29.89 4.61 -26.02
CA THR A 136 30.29 3.25 -26.45
C THR A 136 30.21 2.11 -25.44
N SER A 137 29.75 2.29 -24.19
CA SER A 137 29.71 1.14 -23.25
C SER A 137 28.50 1.09 -22.30
N PRO A 138 27.93 -0.10 -22.02
CA PRO A 138 26.77 -0.25 -21.12
C PRO A 138 27.14 0.15 -19.69
N ARG A 139 26.49 1.20 -19.18
CA ARG A 139 26.62 1.74 -17.83
C ARG A 139 26.19 0.69 -16.79
N THR A 140 27.13 -0.05 -16.21
CA THR A 140 26.84 -1.05 -15.17
C THR A 140 27.63 -0.86 -13.88
N ASP A 141 28.62 0.04 -13.84
CA ASP A 141 29.49 0.24 -12.68
C ASP A 141 29.00 1.37 -11.74
N PHE A 142 27.88 1.12 -11.07
CA PHE A 142 27.37 2.02 -10.04
C PHE A 142 28.13 1.87 -8.72
N VAL A 143 28.41 3.00 -8.06
CA VAL A 143 28.95 3.04 -6.70
C VAL A 143 27.92 3.65 -5.75
N THR A 144 27.58 2.95 -4.68
CA THR A 144 26.69 3.47 -3.63
C THR A 144 27.34 4.66 -2.94
N ARG A 145 26.60 5.77 -2.87
CA ARG A 145 27.02 7.00 -2.17
C ARG A 145 26.18 7.29 -0.94
N TYR A 146 24.97 6.75 -0.89
CA TYR A 146 24.11 6.81 0.27
C TYR A 146 23.21 5.58 0.34
N GLU A 147 22.99 5.09 1.55
CA GLU A 147 21.98 4.09 1.86
C GLU A 147 21.43 4.35 3.27
N GLY A 148 20.13 4.56 3.38
CA GLY A 148 19.51 4.90 4.65
C GLY A 148 18.06 5.32 4.53
N ASP A 149 17.42 5.56 5.68
CA ASP A 149 16.06 6.07 5.74
C ASP A 149 16.01 7.52 5.25
N MET A 150 15.00 7.85 4.45
CA MET A 150 14.77 9.22 4.01
C MET A 150 14.31 10.06 5.21
N PRO A 151 15.04 11.14 5.59
CA PRO A 151 14.59 12.03 6.63
C PRO A 151 13.23 12.64 6.29
N ALA A 152 12.31 12.70 7.27
CA ALA A 152 10.94 13.15 7.04
C ALA A 152 10.86 14.60 6.53
N ASN A 153 11.82 15.46 6.91
CA ASN A 153 11.89 16.84 6.43
C ASN A 153 12.32 16.97 4.95
N LEU A 154 12.82 15.89 4.33
CA LEU A 154 13.18 15.85 2.91
C LEU A 154 12.09 15.21 2.04
N VAL A 155 10.93 14.91 2.63
CA VAL A 155 9.76 14.37 1.94
C VAL A 155 8.64 15.38 2.05
N ARG A 156 8.16 15.85 0.90
CA ARG A 156 6.97 16.68 0.81
C ARG A 156 5.87 15.90 0.11
N GLN A 157 4.67 15.95 0.66
CA GLN A 157 3.49 15.34 0.07
C GLN A 157 2.50 16.44 -0.32
N GLU A 158 2.12 16.45 -1.59
CA GLU A 158 1.13 17.37 -2.16
C GLU A 158 0.01 16.53 -2.79
N GLY A 159 -1.02 16.24 -1.99
CA GLY A 159 -2.07 15.29 -2.36
C GLY A 159 -1.51 13.89 -2.62
N ASN A 160 -1.50 13.49 -3.89
CA ASN A 160 -1.02 12.17 -4.33
C ASN A 160 0.42 12.19 -4.87
N GLN A 161 1.08 13.35 -4.83
CA GLN A 161 2.46 13.49 -5.28
C GLN A 161 3.40 13.54 -4.08
N PHE A 162 4.54 12.84 -4.20
CA PHE A 162 5.65 12.96 -3.27
C PHE A 162 6.83 13.60 -3.97
N ILE A 163 7.42 14.60 -3.32
CA ILE A 163 8.65 15.27 -3.75
C ILE A 163 9.73 14.93 -2.71
N LEU A 164 10.76 14.23 -3.17
CA LEU A 164 11.87 13.78 -2.36
C LEU A 164 13.08 14.65 -2.69
N ASP A 165 13.57 15.42 -1.71
CA ASP A 165 14.69 16.34 -1.87
C ASP A 165 16.05 15.58 -1.77
N ILE A 166 16.33 14.75 -2.80
CA ILE A 166 17.52 13.87 -2.89
C ILE A 166 18.83 14.64 -2.70
N GLY A 167 18.93 15.84 -3.27
CA GLY A 167 20.15 16.66 -3.22
C GLY A 167 20.55 17.13 -1.83
N GLN A 168 19.64 17.04 -0.85
CA GLN A 168 19.89 17.42 0.55
C GLN A 168 20.28 16.23 1.42
N LEU A 169 20.35 15.01 0.87
CA LEU A 169 20.95 13.87 1.56
C LEU A 169 22.45 14.11 1.80
N PRO A 170 23.07 13.49 2.81
CA PRO A 170 24.50 13.61 3.10
C PRO A 170 25.32 12.88 2.01
N LEU A 171 25.41 13.52 0.84
CA LEU A 171 26.04 13.03 -0.37
C LEU A 171 27.29 13.85 -0.70
N PRO A 172 28.34 13.24 -1.24
CA PRO A 172 29.47 13.98 -1.78
C PRO A 172 29.04 14.87 -2.95
N VAL A 173 29.52 16.12 -3.02
CA VAL A 173 29.11 17.13 -4.02
C VAL A 173 29.35 16.65 -5.45
N GLU A 174 30.41 15.88 -5.70
CA GLU A 174 30.72 15.26 -6.99
C GLU A 174 29.62 14.30 -7.49
N SER A 175 28.84 13.73 -6.57
CA SER A 175 27.75 12.80 -6.90
C SER A 175 26.51 13.54 -7.42
N LEU A 176 26.39 14.85 -7.17
CA LEU A 176 25.24 15.68 -7.53
C LEU A 176 25.48 16.55 -8.76
N ARG A 177 26.64 16.41 -9.41
CA ARG A 177 27.02 17.20 -10.59
C ARG A 177 26.14 16.87 -11.80
N SER A 178 25.90 17.89 -12.62
CA SER A 178 25.30 17.70 -13.94
C SER A 178 26.12 16.71 -14.77
N GLY A 179 25.45 15.85 -15.52
CA GLY A 179 26.06 14.79 -16.33
C GLY A 179 26.32 13.50 -15.56
N THR A 180 26.22 13.49 -14.23
CA THR A 180 26.36 12.26 -13.45
C THR A 180 25.17 11.33 -13.70
N GLY A 181 25.45 10.08 -14.10
CA GLY A 181 24.44 9.04 -14.18
C GLY A 181 24.10 8.54 -12.78
N VAL A 182 22.81 8.40 -12.48
CA VAL A 182 22.31 8.03 -11.15
C VAL A 182 21.41 6.82 -11.21
N GLU A 183 21.49 5.97 -10.19
CA GLU A 183 20.50 4.94 -9.86
C GLU A 183 19.96 5.24 -8.46
N ILE A 184 18.64 5.45 -8.38
CA ILE A 184 17.95 5.69 -7.13
C ILE A 184 17.00 4.52 -6.91
N GLU A 185 17.30 3.71 -5.90
CA GLU A 185 16.43 2.66 -5.42
C GLU A 185 15.68 3.17 -4.20
N LEU A 186 14.36 3.15 -4.27
CA LEU A 186 13.47 3.44 -3.16
C LEU A 186 12.80 2.16 -2.67
N LEU A 187 12.76 1.98 -1.36
CA LEU A 187 11.86 1.06 -0.69
C LEU A 187 10.83 1.90 0.06
N ALA A 188 9.59 1.92 -0.44
CA ALA A 188 8.48 2.62 0.18
C ALA A 188 7.71 1.65 1.07
N THR A 189 7.69 1.89 2.38
CA THR A 189 6.85 1.17 3.34
C THR A 189 5.54 1.94 3.50
N ARG A 190 4.44 1.33 3.05
CA ARG A 190 3.10 1.91 3.00
C ARG A 190 2.24 1.24 4.06
N SER A 191 1.66 2.03 4.96
CA SER A 191 0.94 1.52 6.14
C SER A 191 -0.42 2.19 6.30
N PHE A 192 -1.42 1.42 6.71
CA PHE A 192 -2.77 1.91 6.99
C PHE A 192 -3.48 0.95 7.95
N ALA A 193 -4.14 1.47 8.99
CA ALA A 193 -4.94 0.69 9.95
C ALA A 193 -4.24 -0.56 10.55
N GLY A 194 -2.94 -0.49 10.80
CA GLY A 194 -2.13 -1.61 11.31
C GLY A 194 -1.61 -2.57 10.24
N TYR A 195 -2.07 -2.45 8.99
CA TYR A 195 -1.51 -3.14 7.84
C TYR A 195 -0.26 -2.41 7.31
N SER A 196 0.64 -3.14 6.68
CA SER A 196 1.86 -2.60 6.07
C SER A 196 2.27 -3.42 4.84
N LYS A 197 2.79 -2.75 3.82
CA LYS A 197 3.31 -3.37 2.61
C LYS A 197 4.45 -2.54 2.02
N GLU A 198 5.44 -3.21 1.47
CA GLU A 198 6.58 -2.57 0.85
C GLU A 198 6.45 -2.54 -0.67
N GLN A 199 6.90 -1.44 -1.28
CA GLN A 199 7.03 -1.30 -2.72
C GLN A 199 8.45 -0.85 -3.06
N LYS A 200 9.12 -1.59 -3.94
CA LYS A 200 10.44 -1.23 -4.46
C LYS A 200 10.30 -0.50 -5.79
N ILE A 201 10.99 0.62 -5.94
CA ILE A 201 11.02 1.45 -7.15
C ILE A 201 12.48 1.72 -7.49
N VAL A 202 12.87 1.51 -8.75
CA VAL A 202 14.24 1.77 -9.23
C VAL A 202 14.17 2.76 -10.37
N ILE A 203 14.91 3.86 -10.22
CA ILE A 203 15.00 4.93 -11.21
C ILE A 203 16.45 5.00 -11.68
N ARG A 204 16.65 5.06 -13.00
CA ARG A 204 17.95 5.33 -13.62
C ARG A 204 17.81 6.53 -14.53
N ASP A 205 18.63 7.55 -14.32
CA ASP A 205 18.59 8.78 -15.11
C ASP A 205 19.97 9.47 -15.08
N THR A 206 20.10 10.62 -15.74
CA THR A 206 21.28 11.49 -15.69
C THR A 206 20.87 12.84 -15.14
N ILE A 207 21.63 13.37 -14.17
CA ILE A 207 21.38 14.71 -13.61
C ILE A 207 21.55 15.73 -14.72
N LYS A 208 20.49 16.45 -15.07
CA LYS A 208 20.52 17.47 -16.11
C LYS A 208 21.13 18.76 -15.56
N GLY A 209 21.88 19.47 -16.40
CA GLY A 209 22.35 20.81 -16.09
C GLY A 209 21.18 21.78 -15.94
N ALA A 210 21.38 22.86 -15.20
CA ALA A 210 20.40 23.95 -15.21
C ALA A 210 20.27 24.42 -16.66
N ASN A 211 19.04 24.35 -17.22
CA ASN A 211 18.74 25.04 -18.46
C ASN A 211 18.85 26.54 -18.19
N ILE A 212 20.06 27.09 -18.33
CA ILE A 212 20.22 28.52 -18.51
C ILE A 212 19.70 28.78 -19.92
N LEU A 213 18.46 29.27 -20.03
CA LEU A 213 17.97 29.90 -21.24
C LEU A 213 18.97 31.00 -21.59
N ARG A 214 19.86 30.72 -22.56
CA ARG A 214 20.71 31.74 -23.16
C ARG A 214 19.77 32.72 -23.85
N ARG A 215 19.68 33.93 -23.30
CA ARG A 215 19.12 35.10 -24.00
C ARG A 215 20.02 35.46 -25.18
#